data_AF-A0A2K6AFB7-F1
#
_entry.id   AF-A0A2K6AFB7-F1
#
_cell.length_a   1.000
_cell.length_b   1.000
_cell.length_c   1.000
_cell.angle_alpha   90.00
_cell.angle_beta   90.00
_cell.angle_gamma   90.00
#
_symmetry.space_group_name_H-M   'P 1'
#
loop_
_entity.id
_entity.type
_entity.pdbx_description
1 polymer ?
#
loop_
_entity_poly.entity_id
_entity_poly.type
_entity_poly.pdbx_seq_one_letter_code
_entity_poly.pdbx_strand_id
1 'polypeptide(L)'
;MCPRAARAPATLLLAVGSLLWSAAGAWELTILHTNDVHSRLEQTSEDSSKCVNASRCMGGVARLFTKVQQIRRAEPNVLLLDAGDQYQGTIWFTVYKGAEVAHFMNALRYDAMALGNHEFDNGVEGLIEPLLKEAKFPILSANIKAKGPLASQISGLYLPYKVLPVGDEVVGIVGYTSKETPFLSNPGTNLVFEDEITALQPEVDKLKTLNVNKIIALGHSGFETDKLIAQKVRGVDVVVGGHSNTFLYTGNPPSKEVPAGKYPFIVTSDDGRKVPVVQAYAFGKYLGYLKIEFDERGNVISSHGNPILLNSSIPEDPSIKADINKWRIKLDNYSTQELGKTIVYLDGSSQSCRFRECNMGNLICDAMINNNLRHADEMFWNHVSMCILNGGGIRSPIDERNNGIHVVYDLSRKPGDRVVKLDVLCTKCRVPSYDPLKMDEIYKVILPNFLANGGDGFQMIKDELLRHDSGDQDINVVSTYISKMKVIYPAVEGRIKFSTGSHCHGSFSLIFLSFCAVIFVLYQ
;
A
#
# COMPACT_ATOMS: atom_id res chain seq x y z
N MET A 1 61.15 61.97 -66.51
CA MET A 1 61.07 60.52 -66.22
C MET A 1 60.64 60.36 -64.77
N CYS A 2 59.63 59.52 -64.49
CA CYS A 2 59.23 58.91 -63.20
C CYS A 2 59.05 59.78 -61.91
N PRO A 3 58.21 59.33 -60.93
CA PRO A 3 56.95 58.63 -61.11
C PRO A 3 55.77 59.11 -60.22
N ARG A 4 54.58 59.07 -60.83
CA ARG A 4 53.26 58.64 -60.30
C ARG A 4 53.11 58.35 -58.79
N ALA A 5 52.12 59.01 -58.20
CA ALA A 5 51.55 58.65 -56.90
C ALA A 5 50.70 57.37 -56.97
N ALA A 6 50.81 56.52 -55.94
CA ALA A 6 49.98 55.33 -55.76
C ALA A 6 48.84 55.61 -54.75
N ARG A 7 47.60 55.23 -55.09
CA ARG A 7 46.47 55.21 -54.15
C ARG A 7 46.45 53.86 -53.44
N ALA A 8 46.44 53.86 -52.10
CA ALA A 8 46.20 52.66 -51.30
C ALA A 8 44.71 52.27 -51.33
N PRO A 9 44.36 50.97 -51.27
CA PRO A 9 42.97 50.53 -51.26
C PRO A 9 42.34 50.70 -49.87
N ALA A 10 41.06 51.06 -49.83
CA ALA A 10 40.29 51.08 -48.60
C ALA A 10 39.97 49.65 -48.15
N THR A 11 40.47 49.23 -46.99
CA THR A 11 40.18 47.92 -46.42
C THR A 11 38.82 47.95 -45.72
N LEU A 12 37.81 47.35 -46.34
CA LEU A 12 36.47 47.23 -45.76
C LEU A 12 36.50 46.18 -44.63
N LEU A 13 36.53 46.61 -43.36
CA LEU A 13 36.33 45.70 -42.23
C LEU A 13 34.88 45.22 -42.23
N LEU A 14 34.66 44.00 -42.75
CA LEU A 14 33.48 43.20 -42.45
C LEU A 14 33.54 42.80 -40.97
N ALA A 15 32.87 43.57 -40.13
CA ALA A 15 32.58 43.18 -38.76
C ALA A 15 31.62 41.99 -38.79
N VAL A 16 32.18 40.77 -38.77
CA VAL A 16 31.42 39.54 -38.53
C VAL A 16 30.97 39.58 -37.07
N GLY A 17 29.82 40.19 -36.84
CA GLY A 17 29.12 40.12 -35.57
C GLY A 17 28.74 38.68 -35.31
N SER A 18 29.58 37.98 -34.53
CA SER A 18 29.26 36.67 -33.98
C SER A 18 28.08 36.85 -33.03
N LEU A 19 26.87 36.68 -33.56
CA LEU A 19 25.69 36.34 -32.79
C LEU A 19 26.02 35.08 -32.01
N LEU A 20 26.44 35.28 -30.75
CA LEU A 20 26.41 34.26 -29.72
C LEU A 20 24.95 33.94 -29.47
N TRP A 21 24.40 33.11 -30.35
CA TRP A 21 23.17 32.38 -30.07
C TRP A 21 23.50 31.49 -28.88
N SER A 22 23.12 31.92 -27.68
CA SER A 22 23.13 31.04 -26.53
C SER A 22 22.29 29.83 -26.92
N ALA A 23 22.91 28.65 -26.97
CA ALA A 23 22.14 27.43 -27.05
C ALA A 23 21.24 27.40 -25.82
N ALA A 24 19.93 27.54 -26.06
CA ALA A 24 18.88 27.47 -25.04
C ALA A 24 19.14 26.25 -24.15
N GLY A 25 19.54 26.50 -22.91
CA GLY A 25 20.03 25.45 -22.02
C GLY A 25 18.87 24.57 -21.58
N ALA A 26 18.97 23.27 -21.82
CA ALA A 26 18.03 22.32 -21.21
C ALA A 26 18.13 22.41 -19.69
N TRP A 27 16.99 22.51 -19.01
CA TRP A 27 16.95 22.55 -17.55
C TRP A 27 16.71 21.15 -17.00
N GLU A 28 17.63 20.64 -16.20
CA GLU A 28 17.55 19.30 -15.63
C GLU A 28 16.95 19.33 -14.21
N LEU A 29 16.02 18.42 -13.95
CA LEU A 29 15.42 18.17 -12.63
C LEU A 29 15.67 16.72 -12.21
N THR A 30 16.13 16.52 -10.98
CA THR A 30 16.16 15.21 -10.32
C THR A 30 14.96 15.07 -9.39
N ILE A 31 14.05 14.16 -9.73
CA ILE A 31 12.94 13.76 -8.86
C ILE A 31 13.38 12.54 -8.05
N LEU A 32 13.47 12.73 -6.74
CA LEU A 32 13.54 11.69 -5.73
C LEU A 32 12.12 11.39 -5.26
N HIS A 33 11.74 10.13 -5.15
CA HIS A 33 10.40 9.79 -4.66
C HIS A 33 10.32 8.52 -3.81
N THR A 34 9.34 8.52 -2.92
CA THR A 34 8.87 7.35 -2.16
C THR A 34 7.36 7.24 -2.27
N ASN A 35 6.86 6.02 -2.07
CA ASN A 35 5.44 5.70 -2.03
C ASN A 35 5.26 4.45 -1.15
N ASP A 36 4.10 4.30 -0.51
CA ASP A 36 3.69 3.08 0.20
C ASP A 36 4.73 2.61 1.24
N VAL A 37 5.33 3.59 1.95
CA VAL A 37 6.39 3.33 2.93
C VAL A 37 5.85 2.57 4.15
N HIS A 38 4.55 2.70 4.45
CA HIS A 38 3.83 1.93 5.47
C HIS A 38 4.61 1.77 6.79
N SER A 39 4.95 2.91 7.39
CA SER A 39 5.58 3.00 8.72
C SER A 39 6.86 2.13 8.87
N ARG A 40 7.60 1.88 7.79
CA ARG A 40 8.92 1.21 7.79
C ARG A 40 10.06 2.18 8.15
N LEU A 41 9.95 2.78 9.34
CA LEU A 41 10.93 3.75 9.87
C LEU A 41 12.31 3.09 10.07
N GLU A 42 12.31 1.89 10.67
CA GLU A 42 13.50 1.05 10.81
C GLU A 42 13.82 0.28 9.53
N GLN A 43 15.10 -0.08 9.36
CA GLN A 43 15.49 -1.00 8.29
C GLN A 43 14.82 -2.38 8.43
N THR A 44 14.49 -2.98 7.31
CA THR A 44 13.72 -4.22 7.17
C THR A 44 14.58 -5.39 6.68
N SER A 45 14.03 -6.60 6.70
CA SER A 45 14.55 -7.72 5.91
C SER A 45 14.37 -7.46 4.40
N GLU A 46 14.99 -8.28 3.54
CA GLU A 46 14.79 -8.18 2.08
C GLU A 46 13.31 -8.25 1.67
N ASP A 47 12.50 -9.03 2.40
CA ASP A 47 11.07 -9.21 2.16
C ASP A 47 10.21 -8.23 3.00
N SER A 48 10.77 -7.08 3.38
CA SER A 48 10.13 -5.95 4.09
C SER A 48 9.52 -6.26 5.48
N SER A 49 9.90 -7.40 6.06
CA SER A 49 9.57 -7.81 7.44
C SER A 49 10.63 -7.31 8.44
N LYS A 50 10.51 -7.69 9.72
CA LYS A 50 11.46 -7.28 10.78
C LYS A 50 12.90 -7.68 10.43
N CYS A 51 13.82 -6.72 10.44
CA CYS A 51 15.26 -6.98 10.30
C CYS A 51 15.78 -7.88 11.43
N VAL A 52 16.45 -8.98 11.08
CA VAL A 52 17.13 -9.89 12.02
C VAL A 52 18.64 -9.91 11.77
N ASN A 53 19.08 -10.07 10.51
CA ASN A 53 20.48 -10.02 10.14
C ASN A 53 20.83 -8.67 9.50
N ALA A 54 21.37 -7.75 10.31
CA ALA A 54 21.68 -6.37 9.91
C ALA A 54 22.54 -6.24 8.64
N SER A 55 23.40 -7.22 8.31
CA SER A 55 24.24 -7.16 7.09
C SER A 55 23.45 -7.33 5.79
N ARG A 56 22.21 -7.82 5.87
CA ARG A 56 21.29 -8.01 4.73
C ARG A 56 20.05 -7.11 4.81
N CYS A 57 19.98 -6.22 5.79
CA CYS A 57 18.80 -5.37 5.96
C CYS A 57 18.80 -4.19 4.99
N MET A 58 17.61 -3.72 4.66
CA MET A 58 17.33 -2.76 3.58
C MET A 58 16.40 -1.65 4.07
N GLY A 59 16.30 -0.56 3.31
CA GLY A 59 15.41 0.56 3.61
C GLY A 59 15.69 1.23 4.96
N GLY A 60 14.63 1.76 5.58
CA GLY A 60 14.67 2.54 6.82
C GLY A 60 15.08 4.00 6.59
N VAL A 61 14.46 4.94 7.31
CA VAL A 61 14.61 6.38 7.04
C VAL A 61 16.03 6.90 7.27
N ALA A 62 16.82 6.26 8.13
CA ALA A 62 18.24 6.60 8.34
C ALA A 62 19.10 6.30 7.10
N ARG A 63 18.81 5.23 6.35
CA ARG A 63 19.53 4.89 5.10
C ARG A 63 19.05 5.73 3.93
N LEU A 64 17.73 5.96 3.86
CA LEU A 64 17.11 6.88 2.91
C LEU A 64 17.73 8.29 3.03
N PHE A 65 17.85 8.82 4.25
CA PHE A 65 18.51 10.11 4.52
C PHE A 65 19.92 10.19 3.94
N THR A 66 20.77 9.17 4.18
CA THR A 66 22.12 9.10 3.60
C THR A 66 22.09 9.21 2.07
N LYS A 67 21.21 8.47 1.40
CA LYS A 67 21.14 8.48 -0.07
C LYS A 67 20.58 9.80 -0.61
N VAL A 68 19.51 10.34 -0.01
CA VAL A 68 18.96 11.66 -0.34
C VAL A 68 20.03 12.76 -0.22
N GLN A 69 20.79 12.76 0.88
CA GLN A 69 21.85 13.76 1.11
C GLN A 69 23.05 13.60 0.18
N GLN A 70 23.37 12.39 -0.28
CA GLN A 70 24.38 12.18 -1.32
C GLN A 70 23.94 12.82 -2.64
N ILE A 71 22.67 12.64 -3.02
CA ILE A 71 22.14 13.15 -4.29
C ILE A 71 21.97 14.68 -4.25
N ARG A 72 21.40 15.24 -3.17
CA ARG A 72 21.28 16.70 -2.96
C ARG A 72 22.61 17.47 -2.90
N ARG A 73 23.75 16.77 -2.80
CA ARG A 73 25.10 17.36 -2.90
C ARG A 73 25.72 17.25 -4.30
N ALA A 74 25.19 16.36 -5.13
CA ALA A 74 25.70 16.08 -6.48
C ALA A 74 24.86 16.76 -7.57
N GLU A 75 23.54 16.84 -7.36
CA GLU A 75 22.56 17.35 -8.31
C GLU A 75 22.04 18.72 -7.84
N PRO A 76 21.97 19.76 -8.71
CA PRO A 76 21.63 21.12 -8.32
C PRO A 76 20.12 21.32 -8.06
N ASN A 77 19.29 20.66 -8.86
CA ASN A 77 17.83 20.80 -8.87
C ASN A 77 17.21 19.48 -8.41
N VAL A 78 16.82 19.40 -7.13
CA VAL A 78 16.30 18.17 -6.53
C VAL A 78 14.98 18.44 -5.82
N LEU A 79 13.97 17.63 -6.12
CA LEU A 79 12.74 17.51 -5.34
C LEU A 79 12.67 16.11 -4.71
N LEU A 80 12.35 16.03 -3.42
CA LEU A 80 12.01 14.79 -2.71
C LEU A 80 10.50 14.76 -2.46
N LEU A 81 9.81 13.88 -3.17
CA LEU A 81 8.36 13.77 -3.17
C LEU A 81 7.91 12.48 -2.49
N ASP A 82 6.73 12.51 -1.86
CA ASP A 82 6.06 11.30 -1.39
C ASP A 82 4.67 11.15 -2.02
N ALA A 83 4.36 9.96 -2.52
CA ALA A 83 3.09 9.67 -3.18
C ALA A 83 2.06 9.00 -2.26
N GLY A 84 2.19 9.14 -0.94
CA GLY A 84 1.19 8.69 0.05
C GLY A 84 1.45 7.30 0.64
N ASP A 85 0.62 6.95 1.62
CA ASP A 85 0.69 5.75 2.44
C ASP A 85 2.02 5.61 3.21
N GLN A 86 2.35 6.68 3.93
CA GLN A 86 3.34 6.66 5.02
C GLN A 86 2.74 6.09 6.31
N TYR A 87 1.45 6.35 6.53
CA TYR A 87 0.65 5.80 7.62
C TYR A 87 0.49 4.26 7.49
N GLN A 88 0.04 3.63 8.58
CA GLN A 88 -0.21 2.19 8.71
C GLN A 88 1.02 1.28 8.57
N GLY A 89 0.91 0.03 8.99
CA GLY A 89 1.80 -1.05 8.55
C GLY A 89 2.85 -1.54 9.56
N THR A 90 3.16 -0.80 10.63
CA THR A 90 3.96 -1.30 11.77
C THR A 90 3.45 -0.80 13.13
N ILE A 91 4.04 -1.32 14.21
CA ILE A 91 3.83 -0.85 15.60
C ILE A 91 4.22 0.63 15.81
N TRP A 92 5.08 1.20 14.95
CA TRP A 92 5.42 2.63 14.99
C TRP A 92 4.16 3.48 14.85
N PHE A 93 3.38 3.24 13.79
CA PHE A 93 2.10 3.91 13.57
C PHE A 93 1.09 3.68 14.72
N THR A 94 1.03 2.49 15.29
CA THR A 94 0.12 2.17 16.40
C THR A 94 0.39 3.04 17.65
N VAL A 95 1.66 3.32 17.94
CA VAL A 95 2.10 4.03 19.15
C VAL A 95 2.27 5.54 18.95
N TYR A 96 2.57 5.97 17.71
CA TYR A 96 2.87 7.36 17.37
C TYR A 96 1.84 8.03 16.45
N LYS A 97 0.99 7.25 15.78
CA LYS A 97 -0.20 7.70 15.04
C LYS A 97 0.08 8.78 13.98
N GLY A 98 1.24 8.70 13.33
CA GLY A 98 1.68 9.66 12.32
C GLY A 98 2.65 10.73 12.83
N ALA A 99 2.89 10.83 14.15
CA ALA A 99 3.85 11.79 14.71
C ALA A 99 5.28 11.42 14.29
N GLU A 100 5.55 10.13 14.12
CA GLU A 100 6.80 9.61 13.57
C GLU A 100 6.95 10.00 12.09
N VAL A 101 5.86 9.96 11.32
CA VAL A 101 5.85 10.33 9.89
C VAL A 101 6.19 11.81 9.73
N ALA A 102 5.45 12.69 10.40
CA ALA A 102 5.72 14.12 10.38
C ALA A 102 7.16 14.44 10.83
N HIS A 103 7.63 13.82 11.92
CA HIS A 103 8.99 14.03 12.45
C HIS A 103 10.08 13.61 11.46
N PHE A 104 10.05 12.37 10.96
CA PHE A 104 11.11 11.86 10.09
C PHE A 104 11.05 12.44 8.67
N MET A 105 9.86 12.68 8.10
CA MET A 105 9.76 13.39 6.82
C MET A 105 10.26 14.85 6.92
N ASN A 106 9.99 15.53 8.04
CA ASN A 106 10.58 16.84 8.32
C ASN A 106 12.11 16.78 8.43
N ALA A 107 12.67 15.73 9.05
CA ALA A 107 14.11 15.54 9.17
C ALA A 107 14.77 15.27 7.81
N LEU A 108 14.14 14.46 6.95
CA LEU A 108 14.55 14.23 5.56
C LEU A 108 14.31 15.44 4.64
N ARG A 109 13.50 16.41 5.09
CA ARG A 109 13.04 17.58 4.34
C ARG A 109 12.39 17.15 3.03
N TYR A 110 11.25 16.44 3.10
CA TYR A 110 10.41 16.27 1.91
C TYR A 110 9.97 17.64 1.39
N ASP A 111 9.79 17.73 0.07
CA ASP A 111 9.43 18.97 -0.64
C ASP A 111 7.91 19.01 -0.92
N ALA A 112 7.25 17.86 -1.09
CA ALA A 112 5.80 17.70 -1.04
C ALA A 112 5.39 16.24 -0.75
N MET A 113 4.18 16.05 -0.25
CA MET A 113 3.54 14.74 -0.09
C MET A 113 2.11 14.78 -0.67
N ALA A 114 1.69 13.75 -1.39
CA ALA A 114 0.27 13.53 -1.67
C ALA A 114 -0.37 12.64 -0.60
N LEU A 115 -1.66 12.83 -0.32
CA LEU A 115 -2.40 11.96 0.59
C LEU A 115 -2.70 10.61 -0.07
N GLY A 116 -2.34 9.51 0.60
CA GLY A 116 -2.81 8.17 0.30
C GLY A 116 -4.11 7.82 1.02
N ASN A 117 -4.54 6.56 0.93
CA ASN A 117 -5.73 6.08 1.63
C ASN A 117 -5.45 5.84 3.11
N HIS A 118 -4.29 5.29 3.49
CA HIS A 118 -3.98 4.94 4.87
C HIS A 118 -3.73 6.17 5.77
N GLU A 119 -3.49 7.34 5.19
CA GLU A 119 -3.51 8.61 5.91
C GLU A 119 -4.86 8.90 6.61
N PHE A 120 -5.95 8.24 6.21
CA PHE A 120 -7.29 8.38 6.80
C PHE A 120 -7.64 7.29 7.83
N ASP A 121 -6.72 6.39 8.20
CA ASP A 121 -7.05 5.21 9.03
C ASP A 121 -7.55 5.59 10.43
N ASN A 122 -6.91 6.59 11.04
CA ASN A 122 -7.31 7.18 12.33
C ASN A 122 -8.40 8.25 12.18
N GLY A 123 -9.09 8.29 11.03
CA GLY A 123 -10.05 9.32 10.67
C GLY A 123 -9.41 10.68 10.38
N VAL A 124 -10.24 11.64 9.97
CA VAL A 124 -9.77 12.99 9.61
C VAL A 124 -9.15 13.73 10.80
N GLU A 125 -9.56 13.41 12.03
CA GLU A 125 -8.94 13.95 13.26
C GLU A 125 -7.49 13.47 13.40
N GLY A 126 -7.22 12.18 13.19
CA GLY A 126 -5.87 11.60 13.22
C GLY A 126 -4.99 11.93 12.02
N LEU A 127 -5.58 12.52 10.97
CA LEU A 127 -4.85 13.14 9.86
C LEU A 127 -4.49 14.60 10.20
N ILE A 128 -5.45 15.38 10.69
CA ILE A 128 -5.23 16.78 11.10
C ILE A 128 -4.17 16.86 12.21
N GLU A 129 -4.30 16.04 13.25
CA GLU A 129 -3.32 15.89 14.31
C GLU A 129 -2.79 14.45 14.34
N PRO A 130 -1.50 14.22 14.04
CA PRO A 130 -0.42 15.22 13.97
C PRO A 130 -0.09 15.73 12.55
N LEU A 131 -0.31 14.95 11.49
CA LEU A 131 0.40 15.12 10.21
C LEU A 131 0.18 16.50 9.57
N LEU A 132 -1.08 16.93 9.36
CA LEU A 132 -1.34 18.19 8.65
C LEU A 132 -0.91 19.45 9.42
N LYS A 133 -0.75 19.37 10.75
CA LYS A 133 -0.27 20.50 11.58
C LYS A 133 1.24 20.53 11.76
N GLU A 134 1.90 19.38 11.79
CA GLU A 134 3.34 19.26 12.10
C GLU A 134 4.23 19.15 10.86
N ALA A 135 3.69 18.82 9.68
CA ALA A 135 4.45 18.78 8.44
C ALA A 135 4.95 20.17 8.00
N LYS A 136 6.24 20.25 7.63
CA LYS A 136 6.90 21.48 7.17
C LYS A 136 6.93 21.61 5.64
N PHE A 137 6.16 20.78 4.97
CA PHE A 137 6.04 20.65 3.52
C PHE A 137 4.55 20.60 3.13
N PRO A 138 4.19 21.04 1.92
CA PRO A 138 2.82 20.97 1.42
C PRO A 138 2.33 19.52 1.35
N ILE A 139 1.12 19.30 1.87
CA ILE A 139 0.37 18.06 1.72
C ILE A 139 -0.74 18.30 0.68
N LEU A 140 -0.85 17.39 -0.29
CA LEU A 140 -1.55 17.64 -1.56
C LEU A 140 -2.66 16.63 -1.84
N SER A 141 -3.82 17.13 -2.28
CA SER A 141 -4.86 16.36 -2.97
C SER A 141 -5.88 17.30 -3.62
N ALA A 142 -6.05 17.24 -4.94
CA ALA A 142 -6.98 18.09 -5.68
C ALA A 142 -8.41 17.54 -5.71
N ASN A 143 -8.58 16.21 -5.68
CA ASN A 143 -9.86 15.53 -5.82
C ASN A 143 -10.60 15.30 -4.50
N ILE A 144 -10.02 15.67 -3.34
CA ILE A 144 -10.74 15.64 -2.05
C ILE A 144 -11.45 16.97 -1.82
N LYS A 145 -12.78 16.94 -1.69
CA LYS A 145 -13.62 18.09 -1.28
C LYS A 145 -14.26 17.83 0.07
N ALA A 146 -13.98 18.71 1.03
CA ALA A 146 -14.62 18.69 2.35
C ALA A 146 -16.00 19.39 2.34
N LYS A 147 -16.94 18.88 3.14
CA LYS A 147 -18.32 19.38 3.28
C LYS A 147 -18.63 19.78 4.72
N GLY A 148 -19.66 20.60 4.89
CA GLY A 148 -20.18 21.00 6.19
C GLY A 148 -19.14 21.74 7.05
N PRO A 149 -19.21 21.64 8.40
CA PRO A 149 -18.26 22.29 9.30
C PRO A 149 -16.80 21.86 9.07
N LEU A 150 -16.57 20.62 8.60
CA LEU A 150 -15.23 20.10 8.32
C LEU A 150 -14.51 20.91 7.24
N ALA A 151 -15.24 21.48 6.27
CA ALA A 151 -14.66 22.29 5.21
C ALA A 151 -13.88 23.50 5.74
N SER A 152 -14.38 24.15 6.79
CA SER A 152 -13.68 25.27 7.45
C SER A 152 -12.52 24.79 8.33
N GLN A 153 -12.65 23.62 8.96
CA GLN A 153 -11.64 23.05 9.86
C GLN A 153 -10.38 22.59 9.13
N ILE A 154 -10.52 22.02 7.93
CA ILE A 154 -9.41 21.47 7.14
C ILE A 154 -8.89 22.44 6.05
N SER A 155 -9.53 23.60 5.89
CA SER A 155 -9.18 24.59 4.86
C SER A 155 -7.72 25.05 4.98
N GLY A 156 -6.96 24.88 3.89
CA GLY A 156 -5.55 25.26 3.81
C GLY A 156 -4.56 24.32 4.52
N LEU A 157 -5.03 23.27 5.20
CA LEU A 157 -4.18 22.24 5.80
C LEU A 157 -3.66 21.23 4.76
N TYR A 158 -4.43 20.97 3.72
CA TYR A 158 -3.97 20.38 2.47
C TYR A 158 -4.34 21.30 1.30
N LEU A 159 -3.67 21.14 0.16
CA LEU A 159 -3.83 21.99 -1.03
C LEU A 159 -4.08 21.13 -2.29
N PRO A 160 -4.80 21.64 -3.31
CA PRO A 160 -4.91 20.93 -4.59
C PRO A 160 -3.56 20.85 -5.31
N TYR A 161 -2.73 21.89 -5.19
CA TYR A 161 -1.39 21.96 -5.75
C TYR A 161 -0.48 22.87 -4.92
N LYS A 162 0.83 22.78 -5.18
CA LYS A 162 1.82 23.78 -4.76
C LYS A 162 2.74 24.13 -5.92
N VAL A 163 3.13 25.39 -6.02
CA VAL A 163 4.24 25.84 -6.88
C VAL A 163 5.47 25.95 -5.99
N LEU A 164 6.55 25.24 -6.34
CA LEU A 164 7.81 25.23 -5.60
C LEU A 164 8.94 25.85 -6.44
N PRO A 165 9.80 26.71 -5.85
CA PRO A 165 11.02 27.17 -6.50
C PRO A 165 12.07 26.06 -6.50
N VAL A 166 12.74 25.85 -7.64
CA VAL A 166 13.83 24.88 -7.80
C VAL A 166 14.94 25.54 -8.64
N GLY A 167 16.01 25.98 -7.97
CA GLY A 167 16.98 26.89 -8.58
C GLY A 167 16.32 28.21 -8.95
N ASP A 168 16.54 28.68 -10.18
CA ASP A 168 15.90 29.88 -10.74
C ASP A 168 14.52 29.60 -11.38
N GLU A 169 14.08 28.34 -11.40
CA GLU A 169 12.84 27.88 -12.03
C GLU A 169 11.73 27.59 -11.01
N VAL A 170 10.51 27.39 -11.51
CA VAL A 170 9.37 26.91 -10.70
C VAL A 170 8.78 25.62 -11.25
N VAL A 171 8.36 24.74 -10.35
CA VAL A 171 7.67 23.47 -10.66
C VAL A 171 6.31 23.45 -9.96
N GLY A 172 5.25 23.19 -10.73
CA GLY A 172 3.92 22.93 -10.20
C GLY A 172 3.77 21.46 -9.83
N ILE A 173 3.28 21.18 -8.62
CA ILE A 173 2.97 19.83 -8.16
C ILE A 173 1.49 19.78 -7.80
N VAL A 174 0.72 18.96 -8.50
CA VAL A 174 -0.73 18.78 -8.27
C VAL A 174 -1.00 17.41 -7.65
N GLY A 175 -1.78 17.39 -6.57
CA GLY A 175 -2.05 16.19 -5.77
C GLY A 175 -3.26 15.39 -6.25
N TYR A 176 -3.27 14.07 -6.04
CA TYR A 176 -4.48 13.25 -6.16
C TYR A 176 -4.46 12.05 -5.21
N THR A 177 -5.63 11.56 -4.83
CA THR A 177 -5.83 10.45 -3.88
C THR A 177 -6.89 9.50 -4.40
N SER A 178 -6.73 8.19 -4.20
CA SER A 178 -7.66 7.16 -4.66
C SER A 178 -9.11 7.51 -4.31
N LYS A 179 -9.95 7.53 -5.34
CA LYS A 179 -11.42 7.64 -5.21
C LYS A 179 -12.02 6.57 -4.28
N GLU A 180 -11.29 5.50 -4.02
CA GLU A 180 -11.74 4.33 -3.27
C GLU A 180 -11.39 4.37 -1.78
N THR A 181 -10.70 5.42 -1.33
CA THR A 181 -10.40 5.70 0.08
C THR A 181 -11.59 5.50 1.04
N PRO A 182 -12.86 5.86 0.72
CA PRO A 182 -14.01 5.56 1.58
C PRO A 182 -14.32 4.06 1.82
N PHE A 183 -13.81 3.17 0.97
CA PHE A 183 -13.92 1.72 1.12
C PHE A 183 -12.66 1.10 1.75
N LEU A 184 -11.51 1.74 1.59
CA LEU A 184 -10.22 1.21 2.06
C LEU A 184 -9.88 1.71 3.48
N SER A 185 -10.26 2.94 3.82
CA SER A 185 -9.92 3.61 5.07
C SER A 185 -11.11 4.38 5.66
N ASN A 186 -10.90 5.25 6.66
CA ASN A 186 -11.95 5.86 7.50
C ASN A 186 -12.13 7.40 7.32
N PRO A 187 -12.25 7.95 6.09
CA PRO A 187 -12.32 9.41 5.86
C PRO A 187 -13.62 10.09 6.35
N GLY A 188 -14.59 9.33 6.88
CA GLY A 188 -15.89 9.83 7.27
C GLY A 188 -16.82 10.13 6.10
N THR A 189 -18.03 10.66 6.37
CA THR A 189 -19.02 11.03 5.35
C THR A 189 -18.90 12.47 4.85
N ASN A 190 -18.05 13.30 5.48
CA ASN A 190 -17.89 14.72 5.15
C ASN A 190 -16.78 15.00 4.12
N LEU A 191 -16.02 14.00 3.70
CA LEU A 191 -15.06 14.10 2.59
C LEU A 191 -15.64 13.40 1.36
N VAL A 192 -15.55 14.06 0.20
CA VAL A 192 -15.86 13.48 -1.10
C VAL A 192 -14.57 13.33 -1.89
N PHE A 193 -14.36 12.15 -2.43
CA PHE A 193 -13.28 11.85 -3.36
C PHE A 193 -13.86 11.86 -4.78
N GLU A 194 -13.50 12.89 -5.52
CA GLU A 194 -13.92 13.08 -6.92
C GLU A 194 -13.07 12.22 -7.87
N ASP A 195 -13.50 12.10 -9.12
CA ASP A 195 -12.68 11.50 -10.18
C ASP A 195 -11.38 12.30 -10.37
N GLU A 196 -10.26 11.60 -10.34
CA GLU A 196 -8.91 12.17 -10.35
C GLU A 196 -8.69 13.06 -11.58
N ILE A 197 -9.02 12.55 -12.77
CA ILE A 197 -8.78 13.25 -14.05
C ILE A 197 -9.65 14.51 -14.14
N THR A 198 -10.91 14.40 -13.72
CA THR A 198 -11.88 15.50 -13.67
C THR A 198 -11.45 16.61 -12.71
N ALA A 199 -10.86 16.26 -11.56
CA ALA A 199 -10.38 17.21 -10.56
C ALA A 199 -9.00 17.79 -10.89
N LEU A 200 -8.11 17.02 -11.54
CA LEU A 200 -6.76 17.45 -11.89
C LEU A 200 -6.74 18.45 -13.04
N GLN A 201 -7.51 18.23 -14.12
CA GLN A 201 -7.43 19.05 -15.33
C GLN A 201 -7.65 20.57 -15.06
N PRO A 202 -8.66 21.01 -14.27
CA PRO A 202 -8.84 22.44 -13.97
C PRO A 202 -7.67 23.07 -13.20
N GLU A 203 -7.04 22.33 -12.29
CA GLU A 203 -5.90 22.84 -11.51
C GLU A 203 -4.61 22.87 -12.34
N VAL A 204 -4.43 21.93 -13.28
CA VAL A 204 -3.34 21.95 -14.29
C VAL A 204 -3.51 23.12 -15.27
N ASP A 205 -4.73 23.36 -15.75
CA ASP A 205 -5.02 24.52 -16.62
C ASP A 205 -4.80 25.84 -15.88
N LYS A 206 -5.12 25.91 -14.58
CA LYS A 206 -4.84 27.06 -13.70
C LYS A 206 -3.35 27.27 -13.41
N LEU A 207 -2.56 26.20 -13.26
CA LEU A 207 -1.10 26.31 -13.17
C LEU A 207 -0.51 26.96 -14.43
N LYS A 208 -1.01 26.58 -15.62
CA LYS A 208 -0.60 27.19 -16.90
C LYS A 208 -0.98 28.67 -16.99
N THR A 209 -2.17 29.09 -16.55
CA THR A 209 -2.54 30.52 -16.55
C THR A 209 -1.72 31.35 -15.54
N LEU A 210 -1.12 30.70 -14.55
CA LEU A 210 -0.13 31.29 -13.63
C LEU A 210 1.32 31.23 -14.17
N ASN A 211 1.50 30.94 -15.46
CA ASN A 211 2.80 30.81 -16.14
C ASN A 211 3.72 29.70 -15.56
N VAL A 212 3.14 28.67 -14.94
CA VAL A 212 3.88 27.46 -14.54
C VAL A 212 3.85 26.47 -15.70
N ASN A 213 5.02 26.22 -16.28
CA ASN A 213 5.17 25.41 -17.50
C ASN A 213 5.71 23.99 -17.28
N LYS A 214 6.11 23.64 -16.06
CA LYS A 214 6.60 22.32 -15.66
C LYS A 214 5.70 21.76 -14.56
N ILE A 215 4.94 20.69 -14.85
CA ILE A 215 3.88 20.19 -13.97
C ILE A 215 4.02 18.69 -13.68
N ILE A 216 4.19 18.37 -12.40
CA ILE A 216 4.19 17.00 -11.85
C ILE A 216 2.80 16.70 -11.27
N ALA A 217 2.19 15.60 -11.68
CA ALA A 217 1.10 14.99 -10.93
C ALA A 217 1.70 14.01 -9.90
N LEU A 218 1.39 14.22 -8.62
CA LEU A 218 1.87 13.40 -7.50
C LEU A 218 0.65 12.81 -6.78
N GLY A 219 0.56 11.49 -6.63
CA GLY A 219 -0.65 10.95 -6.01
C GLY A 219 -0.77 9.44 -5.89
N HIS A 220 -1.94 9.04 -5.38
CA HIS A 220 -2.11 7.73 -4.78
C HIS A 220 -3.37 7.02 -5.28
N SER A 221 -3.42 6.68 -6.57
CA SER A 221 -4.57 5.97 -7.20
C SER A 221 -4.19 4.71 -7.98
N GLY A 222 -2.94 4.25 -7.88
CA GLY A 222 -2.46 3.04 -8.53
C GLY A 222 -2.03 3.25 -9.99
N PHE A 223 -1.10 2.41 -10.45
CA PHE A 223 -0.40 2.55 -11.71
C PHE A 223 -1.29 2.58 -12.96
N GLU A 224 -2.46 1.92 -12.93
CA GLU A 224 -3.45 2.03 -14.02
C GLU A 224 -4.06 3.44 -14.10
N THR A 225 -4.42 4.02 -12.96
CA THR A 225 -4.91 5.41 -12.88
C THR A 225 -3.81 6.40 -13.22
N ASP A 226 -2.58 6.17 -12.77
CA ASP A 226 -1.42 7.02 -13.09
C ASP A 226 -1.18 7.09 -14.61
N LYS A 227 -1.30 5.96 -15.32
CA LYS A 227 -1.22 5.92 -16.79
C LYS A 227 -2.38 6.67 -17.44
N LEU A 228 -3.60 6.58 -16.91
CA LEU A 228 -4.75 7.33 -17.42
C LEU A 228 -4.62 8.84 -17.18
N ILE A 229 -4.05 9.26 -16.04
CA ILE A 229 -3.72 10.66 -15.75
C ILE A 229 -2.68 11.17 -16.74
N ALA A 230 -1.57 10.44 -16.91
CA ALA A 230 -0.53 10.75 -17.89
C ALA A 230 -1.06 10.83 -19.32
N GLN A 231 -2.05 10.01 -19.66
CA GLN A 231 -2.66 10.02 -20.99
C GLN A 231 -3.57 11.25 -21.20
N LYS A 232 -4.47 11.52 -20.25
CA LYS A 232 -5.65 12.38 -20.46
C LYS A 232 -5.51 13.80 -19.90
N VAL A 233 -4.71 14.02 -18.86
CA VAL A 233 -4.57 15.34 -18.22
C VAL A 233 -3.56 16.20 -18.99
N ARG A 234 -4.07 17.07 -19.85
CA ARG A 234 -3.28 17.88 -20.79
C ARG A 234 -2.41 18.89 -20.04
N GLY A 235 -1.10 18.73 -20.13
CA GLY A 235 -0.13 19.57 -19.45
C GLY A 235 0.52 18.98 -18.21
N VAL A 236 0.16 17.75 -17.82
CA VAL A 236 1.01 16.98 -16.91
C VAL A 236 2.23 16.51 -17.70
N ASP A 237 3.42 16.75 -17.17
CA ASP A 237 4.70 16.38 -17.78
C ASP A 237 5.29 15.11 -17.16
N VAL A 238 4.93 14.82 -15.91
CA VAL A 238 5.41 13.67 -15.13
C VAL A 238 4.29 13.17 -14.22
N VAL A 239 4.15 11.85 -14.05
CA VAL A 239 3.31 11.26 -13.00
C VAL A 239 4.17 10.47 -12.03
N VAL A 240 4.05 10.78 -10.74
CA VAL A 240 4.73 10.11 -9.62
C VAL A 240 3.64 9.50 -8.73
N GLY A 241 3.55 8.17 -8.74
CA GLY A 241 2.42 7.42 -8.17
C GLY A 241 2.76 6.53 -6.98
N GLY A 242 1.71 5.99 -6.36
CA GLY A 242 1.76 4.95 -5.31
C GLY A 242 0.59 3.98 -5.37
N HIS A 243 0.17 3.43 -4.23
CA HIS A 243 -1.00 2.57 -4.00
C HIS A 243 -0.86 1.11 -4.48
N SER A 244 -0.43 0.93 -5.72
CA SER A 244 -0.33 -0.38 -6.36
C SER A 244 0.99 -1.10 -6.10
N ASN A 245 1.84 -0.56 -5.22
CA ASN A 245 3.18 -1.10 -4.88
C ASN A 245 4.03 -1.44 -6.12
N THR A 246 3.87 -0.70 -7.23
CA THR A 246 4.38 -1.13 -8.52
C THR A 246 5.89 -0.94 -8.61
N PHE A 247 6.60 -2.03 -8.87
CA PHE A 247 8.03 -2.00 -9.17
C PHE A 247 8.24 -1.82 -10.67
N LEU A 248 8.92 -0.74 -11.06
CA LEU A 248 9.36 -0.48 -12.42
C LEU A 248 10.89 -0.47 -12.45
N TYR A 249 11.50 -1.07 -13.48
CA TYR A 249 12.96 -1.10 -13.61
C TYR A 249 13.40 -1.22 -15.07
N THR A 250 14.46 -0.51 -15.43
CA THR A 250 15.11 -0.62 -16.74
C THR A 250 16.45 -1.33 -16.59
N GLY A 251 16.53 -2.56 -17.12
CA GLY A 251 17.69 -3.44 -17.00
C GLY A 251 17.45 -4.59 -16.02
N ASN A 252 18.52 -5.16 -15.46
CA ASN A 252 18.42 -6.26 -14.50
C ASN A 252 18.02 -5.73 -13.11
N PRO A 253 16.93 -6.22 -12.49
CA PRO A 253 16.50 -5.77 -11.17
C PRO A 253 17.52 -6.18 -10.08
N PRO A 254 17.71 -5.37 -9.01
CA PRO A 254 18.79 -5.56 -8.04
C PRO A 254 18.41 -6.41 -6.80
N SER A 255 17.16 -6.86 -6.69
CA SER A 255 16.65 -7.79 -5.66
C SER A 255 15.50 -8.62 -6.26
N LYS A 256 14.66 -9.24 -5.41
CA LYS A 256 13.63 -10.21 -5.79
C LYS A 256 12.44 -9.64 -6.56
N GLU A 257 12.20 -8.33 -6.49
CA GLU A 257 11.03 -7.71 -7.11
C GLU A 257 11.10 -7.85 -8.64
N VAL A 258 10.03 -8.38 -9.24
CA VAL A 258 9.90 -8.53 -10.70
C VAL A 258 9.33 -7.22 -11.27
N PRO A 259 10.00 -6.55 -12.22
CA PRO A 259 9.49 -5.31 -12.80
C PRO A 259 8.19 -5.55 -13.58
N ALA A 260 7.16 -4.76 -13.29
CA ALA A 260 5.92 -4.70 -14.09
C ALA A 260 6.11 -3.97 -15.43
N GLY A 261 7.20 -3.21 -15.56
CA GLY A 261 7.54 -2.43 -16.75
C GLY A 261 8.88 -1.71 -16.61
N LYS A 262 9.26 -0.97 -17.64
CA LYS A 262 10.44 -0.10 -17.64
C LYS A 262 10.28 1.07 -16.68
N TYR A 263 11.40 1.58 -16.19
CA TYR A 263 11.47 2.85 -15.46
C TYR A 263 12.19 3.91 -16.31
N PRO A 264 11.60 5.12 -16.51
CA PRO A 264 10.19 5.41 -16.34
C PRO A 264 9.32 4.60 -17.32
N PHE A 265 8.04 4.41 -16.99
CA PHE A 265 7.08 3.89 -17.95
C PHE A 265 6.57 5.04 -18.82
N ILE A 266 6.77 4.97 -20.14
CA ILE A 266 6.41 6.07 -21.05
C ILE A 266 4.98 5.89 -21.56
N VAL A 267 4.09 6.77 -21.15
CA VAL A 267 2.75 6.94 -21.74
C VAL A 267 2.84 7.88 -22.93
N THR A 268 2.06 7.62 -23.98
CA THR A 268 1.80 8.61 -25.04
C THR A 268 0.47 9.27 -24.71
N SER A 269 0.48 10.57 -24.48
CA SER A 269 -0.71 11.33 -24.11
C SER A 269 -1.59 11.63 -25.32
N ASP A 270 -2.85 11.97 -25.07
CA ASP A 270 -3.83 12.33 -26.11
C ASP A 270 -3.42 13.63 -26.86
N ASP A 271 -2.54 14.46 -26.27
CA ASP A 271 -1.89 15.61 -26.91
C ASP A 271 -0.54 15.27 -27.61
N GLY A 272 -0.20 13.98 -27.71
CA GLY A 272 0.94 13.45 -28.48
C GLY A 272 2.31 13.49 -27.79
N ARG A 273 2.40 14.01 -26.56
CA ARG A 273 3.63 14.05 -25.77
C ARG A 273 4.00 12.66 -25.22
N LYS A 274 5.22 12.54 -24.69
CA LYS A 274 5.73 11.35 -23.98
C LYS A 274 5.84 11.68 -22.51
N VAL A 275 4.93 11.13 -21.70
CA VAL A 275 4.82 11.43 -20.27
C VAL A 275 5.42 10.26 -19.48
N PRO A 276 6.54 10.44 -18.76
CA PRO A 276 7.05 9.45 -17.82
C PRO A 276 6.12 9.26 -16.61
N VAL A 277 5.81 7.99 -16.33
CA VAL A 277 5.11 7.53 -15.14
C VAL A 277 6.08 6.70 -14.29
N VAL A 278 6.13 6.97 -12.98
CA VAL A 278 7.02 6.26 -12.04
C VAL A 278 6.32 5.89 -10.73
N GLN A 279 6.69 4.72 -10.21
CA GLN A 279 6.49 4.28 -8.83
C GLN A 279 7.80 3.61 -8.34
N ALA A 280 8.00 3.48 -7.03
CA ALA A 280 9.23 2.99 -6.40
C ALA A 280 9.02 1.73 -5.53
N TYR A 281 8.16 0.79 -5.98
CA TYR A 281 7.74 -0.37 -5.19
C TYR A 281 7.03 0.06 -3.91
N ALA A 282 7.61 -0.17 -2.73
CA ALA A 282 6.96 -0.01 -1.43
C ALA A 282 7.99 -0.05 -0.27
N PHE A 283 7.49 0.13 0.96
CA PHE A 283 8.15 -0.21 2.22
C PHE A 283 9.47 0.52 2.50
N GLY A 284 9.74 1.61 1.78
CA GLY A 284 11.03 2.30 1.81
C GLY A 284 12.23 1.43 1.40
N LYS A 285 12.02 0.30 0.71
CA LYS A 285 13.11 -0.59 0.24
C LYS A 285 13.93 0.06 -0.88
N TYR A 286 13.30 0.92 -1.66
CA TYR A 286 13.91 1.69 -2.73
C TYR A 286 13.71 3.20 -2.52
N LEU A 287 14.60 4.00 -3.09
CA LEU A 287 14.37 5.41 -3.37
C LEU A 287 14.18 5.56 -4.88
N GLY A 288 13.02 6.02 -5.33
CA GLY A 288 12.79 6.41 -6.72
C GLY A 288 13.75 7.53 -7.13
N TYR A 289 14.36 7.41 -8.30
CA TYR A 289 15.31 8.38 -8.86
C TYR A 289 15.06 8.55 -10.35
N LEU A 290 14.62 9.74 -10.77
CA LEU A 290 14.35 10.08 -12.16
C LEU A 290 15.01 11.43 -12.48
N LYS A 291 15.92 11.48 -13.45
CA LYS A 291 16.37 12.73 -14.07
C LYS A 291 15.47 13.06 -15.26
N ILE A 292 15.13 14.33 -15.42
CA ILE A 292 14.30 14.84 -16.51
C ILE A 292 14.94 16.11 -17.06
N GLU A 293 15.09 16.17 -18.38
CA GLU A 293 15.53 17.36 -19.10
C GLU A 293 14.32 18.07 -19.72
N PHE A 294 14.18 19.36 -19.45
CA PHE A 294 13.10 20.21 -19.97
C PHE A 294 13.64 21.25 -20.97
N ASP A 295 12.85 21.56 -22.00
CA ASP A 295 13.07 22.76 -22.83
C ASP A 295 12.60 24.04 -22.09
N GLU A 296 12.97 25.22 -22.60
CA GLU A 296 12.59 26.53 -22.01
C GLU A 296 11.06 26.72 -21.90
N ARG A 297 10.27 25.95 -22.66
CA ARG A 297 8.81 25.98 -22.64
C ARG A 297 8.21 24.93 -21.70
N GLY A 298 9.03 24.17 -20.98
CA GLY A 298 8.62 23.14 -20.02
C GLY A 298 8.28 21.78 -20.64
N ASN A 299 8.61 21.53 -21.91
CA ASN A 299 8.41 20.21 -22.51
C ASN A 299 9.53 19.25 -22.10
N VAL A 300 9.19 18.01 -21.75
CA VAL A 300 10.17 16.94 -21.50
C VAL A 300 10.90 16.58 -22.80
N ILE A 301 12.22 16.79 -22.82
CA ILE A 301 13.14 16.37 -23.88
C ILE A 301 13.53 14.91 -23.66
N SER A 302 13.97 14.58 -22.44
CA SER A 302 14.39 13.23 -22.06
C SER A 302 14.03 12.95 -20.60
N SER A 303 13.88 11.68 -20.26
CA SER A 303 13.73 11.23 -18.87
C SER A 303 14.37 9.86 -18.69
N HIS A 304 15.18 9.69 -17.64
CA HIS A 304 15.93 8.48 -17.40
C HIS A 304 16.27 8.28 -15.91
N GLY A 305 16.42 7.04 -15.47
CA GLY A 305 16.70 6.72 -14.07
C GLY A 305 16.40 5.27 -13.73
N ASN A 306 16.39 4.95 -12.44
CA ASN A 306 15.96 3.66 -11.88
C ASN A 306 15.78 3.83 -10.37
N PRO A 307 14.88 3.07 -9.71
CA PRO A 307 14.78 3.09 -8.25
C PRO A 307 16.05 2.50 -7.62
N ILE A 308 16.64 3.24 -6.69
CA ILE A 308 17.89 2.89 -6.00
C ILE A 308 17.58 1.95 -4.84
N LEU A 309 18.07 0.70 -4.91
CA LEU A 309 17.94 -0.26 -3.82
C LEU A 309 18.69 0.23 -2.57
N LEU A 310 17.97 0.45 -1.48
CA LEU A 310 18.53 0.91 -0.21
C LEU A 310 19.06 -0.27 0.60
N ASN A 311 20.08 -0.97 0.10
CA ASN A 311 20.72 -2.09 0.80
C ASN A 311 21.85 -1.65 1.77
N SER A 312 22.43 -2.62 2.46
CA SER A 312 23.49 -2.44 3.45
C SER A 312 24.81 -1.82 2.94
N SER A 313 25.00 -1.66 1.63
CA SER A 313 26.14 -0.88 1.08
C SER A 313 26.00 0.63 1.31
N ILE A 314 24.77 1.12 1.54
CA ILE A 314 24.50 2.48 1.94
C ILE A 314 24.42 2.49 3.48
N PRO A 315 25.29 3.25 4.18
CA PRO A 315 25.23 3.31 5.64
C PRO A 315 24.00 4.08 6.10
N GLU A 316 23.45 3.68 7.24
CA GLU A 316 22.43 4.46 7.96
C GLU A 316 23.08 5.72 8.54
N ASP A 317 22.43 6.88 8.39
CA ASP A 317 22.88 8.13 9.01
C ASP A 317 22.92 7.99 10.54
N PRO A 318 24.06 8.29 11.20
CA PRO A 318 24.18 8.11 12.65
C PRO A 318 23.22 8.96 13.48
N SER A 319 22.86 10.16 13.02
CA SER A 319 21.97 11.08 13.73
C SER A 319 20.52 10.60 13.66
N ILE A 320 20.04 10.29 12.45
CA ILE A 320 18.69 9.74 12.25
C ILE A 320 18.56 8.39 12.94
N LYS A 321 19.59 7.52 12.89
CA LYS A 321 19.59 6.23 13.59
C LYS A 321 19.55 6.39 15.12
N ALA A 322 20.27 7.35 15.69
CA ALA A 322 20.21 7.64 17.12
C ALA A 322 18.80 8.11 17.54
N ASP A 323 18.13 8.91 16.70
CA ASP A 323 16.77 9.37 16.96
C ASP A 323 15.74 8.23 16.83
N ILE A 324 15.83 7.38 15.78
CA ILE A 324 15.04 6.13 15.68
C ILE A 324 15.19 5.31 16.97
N ASN A 325 16.40 5.08 17.44
CA ASN A 325 16.65 4.31 18.66
C ASN A 325 16.01 4.96 19.91
N LYS A 326 15.98 6.29 19.99
CA LYS A 326 15.34 7.04 21.08
C LYS A 326 13.82 6.87 21.08
N TRP A 327 13.18 6.95 19.91
CA TRP A 327 11.74 6.73 19.78
C TRP A 327 11.38 5.26 20.05
N ARG A 328 12.17 4.31 19.56
CA ARG A 328 11.95 2.87 19.72
C ARG A 328 11.76 2.42 21.17
N ILE A 329 12.38 3.08 22.15
CA ILE A 329 12.18 2.80 23.60
C ILE A 329 10.70 2.81 24.00
N LYS A 330 9.86 3.67 23.41
CA LYS A 330 8.42 3.70 23.69
C LYS A 330 7.68 2.49 23.12
N LEU A 331 8.16 1.93 22.01
CA LEU A 331 7.58 0.76 21.34
C LEU A 331 7.86 -0.51 22.15
N ASP A 332 9.09 -0.65 22.65
CA ASP A 332 9.48 -1.78 23.51
C ASP A 332 8.60 -1.80 24.78
N ASN A 333 8.35 -0.63 25.40
CA ASN A 333 7.41 -0.49 26.53
C ASN A 333 5.94 -0.78 26.16
N TYR A 334 5.48 -0.37 24.97
CA TYR A 334 4.11 -0.64 24.52
C TYR A 334 3.87 -2.14 24.28
N SER A 335 4.90 -2.87 23.81
CA SER A 335 4.81 -4.32 23.54
C SER A 335 4.53 -5.18 24.78
N THR A 336 4.68 -4.61 25.99
CA THR A 336 4.37 -5.27 27.27
C THR A 336 3.08 -4.78 27.93
N GLN A 337 2.32 -3.89 27.30
CA GLN A 337 1.07 -3.36 27.88
C GLN A 337 -0.10 -4.34 27.68
N GLU A 338 -0.99 -4.41 28.67
CA GLU A 338 -2.24 -5.19 28.56
C GLU A 338 -3.20 -4.48 27.61
N LEU A 339 -3.41 -5.07 26.42
CA LEU A 339 -4.38 -4.61 25.43
C LEU A 339 -5.84 -4.91 25.88
N GLY A 340 -6.01 -6.07 26.51
CA GLY A 340 -7.27 -6.63 26.97
C GLY A 340 -7.07 -8.08 27.41
N LYS A 341 -8.15 -8.75 27.77
CA LYS A 341 -8.12 -10.09 28.38
C LYS A 341 -8.93 -11.11 27.58
N THR A 342 -8.41 -12.33 27.46
CA THR A 342 -9.23 -13.49 27.08
C THR A 342 -9.75 -14.21 28.33
N ILE A 343 -10.98 -14.73 28.25
CA ILE A 343 -11.57 -15.63 29.26
C ILE A 343 -11.84 -17.03 28.71
N VAL A 344 -11.29 -17.33 27.52
CA VAL A 344 -11.27 -18.65 26.87
C VAL A 344 -9.86 -18.95 26.34
N TYR A 345 -9.49 -20.22 26.21
CA TYR A 345 -8.28 -20.63 25.50
C TYR A 345 -8.38 -20.21 24.03
N LEU A 346 -7.43 -19.45 23.52
CA LEU A 346 -7.39 -19.09 22.11
C LEU A 346 -6.55 -20.14 21.38
N ASP A 347 -7.24 -21.14 20.82
CA ASP A 347 -6.61 -22.26 20.15
C ASP A 347 -6.07 -21.85 18.78
N GLY A 348 -4.85 -21.32 18.79
CA GLY A 348 -4.02 -21.09 17.62
C GLY A 348 -3.07 -22.25 17.30
N SER A 349 -3.35 -23.47 17.79
CA SER A 349 -2.48 -24.62 17.53
C SER A 349 -2.58 -25.10 16.08
N SER A 350 -1.46 -25.59 15.54
CA SER A 350 -1.43 -26.17 14.19
C SER A 350 -2.34 -27.39 14.04
N GLN A 351 -2.56 -28.13 15.14
CA GLN A 351 -3.40 -29.32 15.24
C GLN A 351 -4.89 -29.00 15.13
N SER A 352 -5.29 -27.79 15.51
CA SER A 352 -6.67 -27.30 15.35
C SER A 352 -6.81 -26.51 14.05
N CYS A 353 -6.13 -25.36 13.93
CA CYS A 353 -6.38 -24.38 12.87
C CYS A 353 -6.06 -24.86 11.44
N ARG A 354 -5.28 -25.93 11.25
CA ARG A 354 -5.00 -26.51 9.92
C ARG A 354 -5.92 -27.67 9.55
N PHE A 355 -6.74 -28.16 10.49
CA PHE A 355 -7.51 -29.39 10.33
C PHE A 355 -9.00 -29.24 10.65
N ARG A 356 -9.40 -28.17 11.36
CA ARG A 356 -10.79 -27.85 11.70
C ARG A 356 -10.94 -26.36 12.03
N GLU A 357 -12.17 -25.93 12.29
CA GLU A 357 -12.43 -24.63 12.91
C GLU A 357 -11.66 -24.48 14.23
N CYS A 358 -11.05 -23.32 14.43
CA CYS A 358 -10.37 -22.95 15.67
C CYS A 358 -10.79 -21.54 16.08
N ASN A 359 -11.02 -21.30 17.36
CA ASN A 359 -11.56 -20.02 17.83
C ASN A 359 -10.56 -18.86 17.68
N MET A 360 -9.26 -19.12 17.62
CA MET A 360 -8.26 -18.11 17.21
C MET A 360 -8.48 -17.66 15.76
N GLY A 361 -8.81 -18.58 14.84
CA GLY A 361 -9.14 -18.25 13.46
C GLY A 361 -10.41 -17.42 13.35
N ASN A 362 -11.44 -17.78 14.12
CA ASN A 362 -12.68 -16.99 14.23
C ASN A 362 -12.38 -15.58 14.75
N LEU A 363 -11.63 -15.45 15.86
CA LEU A 363 -11.24 -14.16 16.45
C LEU A 363 -10.51 -13.25 15.44
N ILE A 364 -9.51 -13.79 14.72
CA ILE A 364 -8.74 -12.99 13.76
C ILE A 364 -9.62 -12.56 12.59
N CYS A 365 -10.48 -13.45 12.08
CA CYS A 365 -11.41 -13.06 11.02
C CYS A 365 -12.49 -12.07 11.48
N ASP A 366 -12.98 -12.18 12.71
CA ASP A 366 -13.94 -11.23 13.29
C ASP A 366 -13.29 -9.87 13.52
N ALA A 367 -12.01 -9.84 13.92
CA ALA A 367 -11.20 -8.62 13.97
C ALA A 367 -11.00 -8.01 12.58
N MET A 368 -10.65 -8.82 11.56
CA MET A 368 -10.52 -8.38 10.17
C MET A 368 -11.82 -7.78 9.63
N ILE A 369 -12.96 -8.43 9.86
CA ILE A 369 -14.28 -7.89 9.49
C ILE A 369 -14.58 -6.59 10.26
N ASN A 370 -14.33 -6.53 11.57
CA ASN A 370 -14.60 -5.34 12.37
C ASN A 370 -13.75 -4.13 11.94
N ASN A 371 -12.49 -4.38 11.55
CA ASN A 371 -11.57 -3.36 11.06
C ASN A 371 -11.93 -2.84 9.67
N ASN A 372 -12.64 -3.65 8.87
CA ASN A 372 -13.15 -3.31 7.54
C ASN A 372 -14.65 -2.96 7.56
N LEU A 373 -15.19 -2.55 8.70
CA LEU A 373 -16.47 -1.85 8.73
C LEU A 373 -16.25 -0.42 8.24
N ARG A 374 -16.99 -0.03 7.21
CA ARG A 374 -17.01 1.32 6.62
C ARG A 374 -18.43 1.88 6.73
N HIS A 375 -18.65 3.09 6.20
CA HIS A 375 -20.00 3.65 6.13
C HIS A 375 -20.88 2.82 5.18
N ALA A 376 -22.02 2.34 5.70
CA ALA A 376 -23.06 1.69 4.92
C ALA A 376 -23.69 2.64 3.90
N ASP A 377 -24.22 2.09 2.82
CA ASP A 377 -25.09 2.80 1.87
C ASP A 377 -26.52 2.21 1.88
N GLU A 378 -27.40 2.66 0.99
CA GLU A 378 -28.78 2.18 0.93
C GLU A 378 -28.92 0.71 0.47
N MET A 379 -27.89 0.16 -0.18
CA MET A 379 -27.87 -1.18 -0.78
C MET A 379 -27.12 -2.23 0.08
N PHE A 380 -26.10 -1.81 0.82
CA PHE A 380 -25.19 -2.69 1.56
C PHE A 380 -24.98 -2.22 3.00
N TRP A 381 -25.16 -3.13 3.96
CA TRP A 381 -24.89 -2.85 5.39
C TRP A 381 -23.39 -2.64 5.68
N ASN A 382 -22.52 -3.27 4.88
CA ASN A 382 -21.11 -2.98 4.74
C ASN A 382 -20.62 -3.48 3.37
N HIS A 383 -19.52 -2.93 2.84
CA HIS A 383 -18.96 -3.38 1.56
C HIS A 383 -18.35 -4.79 1.60
N VAL A 384 -18.05 -5.34 2.79
CA VAL A 384 -17.48 -6.68 2.98
C VAL A 384 -18.03 -7.36 4.23
N SER A 385 -18.29 -8.67 4.13
CA SER A 385 -18.86 -9.51 5.19
C SER A 385 -18.08 -10.81 5.43
N MET A 386 -17.04 -11.07 4.63
CA MET A 386 -16.35 -12.36 4.53
C MET A 386 -14.85 -12.21 4.80
N CYS A 387 -14.30 -13.15 5.55
CA CYS A 387 -12.87 -13.30 5.78
C CYS A 387 -12.44 -14.75 5.56
N ILE A 388 -11.26 -14.95 4.98
CA ILE A 388 -10.56 -16.24 4.95
C ILE A 388 -9.15 -16.07 5.50
N LEU A 389 -8.71 -17.04 6.30
CA LEU A 389 -7.40 -17.08 6.92
C LEU A 389 -6.85 -18.50 6.86
N ASN A 390 -5.67 -18.68 6.27
CA ASN A 390 -5.02 -19.99 6.27
C ASN A 390 -4.49 -20.31 7.68
N GLY A 391 -4.81 -21.50 8.19
CA GLY A 391 -4.23 -22.03 9.44
C GLY A 391 -2.69 -22.18 9.40
N GLY A 392 -2.07 -21.97 8.23
CA GLY A 392 -0.62 -21.81 8.08
C GLY A 392 -0.07 -20.54 8.75
N GLY A 393 -0.82 -19.45 8.65
CA GLY A 393 -0.50 -18.12 9.17
C GLY A 393 -0.76 -17.93 10.66
N ILE A 394 -1.63 -18.75 11.27
CA ILE A 394 -1.79 -18.78 12.74
C ILE A 394 -0.61 -19.57 13.33
N ARG A 395 0.22 -18.90 14.14
CA ARG A 395 1.54 -19.42 14.57
C ARG A 395 1.62 -19.88 16.03
N SER A 396 0.70 -19.46 16.89
CA SER A 396 0.70 -19.78 18.32
C SER A 396 -0.72 -19.71 18.88
N PRO A 397 -1.09 -20.59 19.83
CA PRO A 397 -2.21 -20.33 20.73
C PRO A 397 -1.87 -19.24 21.75
N ILE A 398 -2.89 -18.78 22.48
CA ILE A 398 -2.76 -17.96 23.71
C ILE A 398 -3.55 -18.69 24.81
N ASP A 399 -2.86 -19.06 25.88
CA ASP A 399 -3.40 -19.95 26.91
C ASP A 399 -4.27 -19.23 27.97
N GLU A 400 -5.34 -19.90 28.40
CA GLU A 400 -6.14 -19.51 29.57
C GLU A 400 -5.64 -20.18 30.87
N ARG A 401 -5.10 -21.42 30.73
CA ARG A 401 -4.20 -22.23 31.60
C ARG A 401 -4.47 -23.74 31.43
N ASN A 402 -3.63 -24.41 30.62
CA ASN A 402 -3.28 -25.85 30.62
C ASN A 402 -4.33 -26.99 30.41
N ASN A 403 -3.95 -27.94 29.52
CA ASN A 403 -4.30 -29.38 29.39
C ASN A 403 -5.63 -29.87 28.71
N GLY A 404 -5.50 -30.48 27.52
CA GLY A 404 -5.89 -31.90 27.29
C GLY A 404 -6.88 -32.31 26.16
N ILE A 405 -6.38 -33.00 25.11
CA ILE A 405 -6.85 -34.31 24.51
C ILE A 405 -8.36 -34.50 24.18
N HIS A 406 -8.86 -35.02 23.03
CA HIS A 406 -8.40 -35.48 21.68
C HIS A 406 -9.68 -35.83 20.82
N VAL A 407 -9.59 -36.01 19.47
CA VAL A 407 -10.33 -37.01 18.59
C VAL A 407 -10.29 -36.66 17.07
N VAL A 408 -10.63 -37.63 16.19
CA VAL A 408 -10.26 -37.80 14.75
C VAL A 408 -11.48 -38.06 13.85
N TYR A 409 -11.47 -37.63 12.57
CA TYR A 409 -12.42 -38.05 11.51
C TYR A 409 -11.78 -38.14 10.08
N ASP A 410 -12.60 -38.58 9.10
CA ASP A 410 -12.22 -39.31 7.88
C ASP A 410 -11.84 -38.47 6.63
N LEU A 411 -10.86 -38.95 5.87
CA LEU A 411 -10.25 -38.36 4.67
C LEU A 411 -10.67 -39.04 3.35
N SER A 412 -11.65 -39.95 3.38
CA SER A 412 -12.02 -40.87 2.29
C SER A 412 -12.45 -40.25 0.95
N ARG A 413 -12.77 -38.95 0.89
CA ARG A 413 -13.03 -38.24 -0.39
C ARG A 413 -11.74 -37.87 -1.11
N LYS A 414 -11.75 -37.91 -2.44
CA LYS A 414 -10.57 -37.58 -3.27
C LYS A 414 -10.16 -36.10 -3.09
N PRO A 415 -8.85 -35.77 -3.07
CA PRO A 415 -8.41 -34.37 -3.16
C PRO A 415 -9.06 -33.66 -4.35
N GLY A 416 -9.56 -32.44 -4.15
CA GLY A 416 -10.37 -31.70 -5.13
C GLY A 416 -11.89 -31.86 -4.98
N ASP A 417 -12.39 -32.93 -4.35
CA ASP A 417 -13.84 -33.18 -4.12
C ASP A 417 -14.15 -33.37 -2.62
N ARG A 418 -13.55 -32.52 -1.77
CA ARG A 418 -13.66 -32.62 -0.29
C ARG A 418 -14.62 -31.63 0.35
N VAL A 419 -15.08 -30.62 -0.39
CA VAL A 419 -16.01 -29.59 0.08
C VAL A 419 -17.43 -29.98 -0.31
N VAL A 420 -18.31 -30.19 0.67
CA VAL A 420 -19.69 -30.68 0.45
C VAL A 420 -20.76 -29.60 0.58
N LYS A 421 -20.44 -28.45 1.19
CA LYS A 421 -21.29 -27.26 1.28
C LYS A 421 -20.43 -26.04 1.63
N LEU A 422 -20.77 -24.87 1.08
CA LEU A 422 -20.16 -23.59 1.40
C LEU A 422 -21.23 -22.50 1.34
N ASP A 423 -21.64 -22.01 2.51
CA ASP A 423 -22.58 -20.89 2.64
C ASP A 423 -21.80 -19.62 3.01
N VAL A 424 -22.22 -18.47 2.50
CA VAL A 424 -21.57 -17.17 2.67
C VAL A 424 -22.52 -16.11 3.22
N LEU A 425 -21.97 -15.12 3.91
CA LEU A 425 -22.73 -14.14 4.67
C LEU A 425 -23.10 -12.95 3.76
N CYS A 426 -24.39 -12.68 3.56
CA CYS A 426 -24.83 -11.68 2.58
C CYS A 426 -24.34 -10.25 2.90
N THR A 427 -23.91 -9.51 1.87
CA THR A 427 -23.66 -8.05 1.93
C THR A 427 -24.89 -7.25 1.49
N LYS A 428 -25.58 -7.72 0.43
CA LYS A 428 -26.74 -7.07 -0.20
C LYS A 428 -28.05 -7.38 0.53
N CYS A 429 -28.06 -7.19 1.84
CA CYS A 429 -29.17 -7.52 2.73
C CYS A 429 -29.17 -6.56 3.94
N ARG A 430 -30.35 -6.31 4.53
CA ARG A 430 -30.48 -5.40 5.70
C ARG A 430 -30.20 -6.09 7.04
N VAL A 431 -30.44 -7.39 7.12
CA VAL A 431 -30.11 -8.25 8.26
C VAL A 431 -29.18 -9.34 7.72
N PRO A 432 -27.94 -9.45 8.19
CA PRO A 432 -26.99 -10.43 7.66
C PRO A 432 -27.44 -11.87 7.92
N SER A 433 -27.48 -12.69 6.86
CA SER A 433 -27.82 -14.12 6.88
C SER A 433 -26.84 -14.93 6.01
N TYR A 434 -26.79 -16.24 6.23
CA TYR A 434 -26.02 -17.17 5.41
C TYR A 434 -26.84 -17.67 4.21
N ASP A 435 -26.35 -17.42 3.01
CA ASP A 435 -26.90 -17.91 1.74
C ASP A 435 -25.89 -18.83 1.03
N PRO A 436 -26.31 -19.79 0.19
CA PRO A 436 -25.36 -20.61 -0.59
C PRO A 436 -24.51 -19.74 -1.53
N LEU A 437 -23.19 -20.01 -1.60
CA LEU A 437 -22.30 -19.35 -2.56
C LEU A 437 -22.74 -19.65 -4.00
N LYS A 438 -22.76 -18.62 -4.85
CA LYS A 438 -23.04 -18.75 -6.29
C LYS A 438 -21.75 -18.59 -7.08
N MET A 439 -21.52 -19.48 -8.03
CA MET A 439 -20.25 -19.57 -8.79
C MET A 439 -20.04 -18.40 -9.77
N ASP A 440 -21.10 -17.67 -10.11
CA ASP A 440 -21.14 -16.57 -11.05
C ASP A 440 -21.25 -15.17 -10.39
N GLU A 441 -21.29 -15.11 -9.06
CA GLU A 441 -21.29 -13.85 -8.30
C GLU A 441 -19.86 -13.43 -7.87
N ILE A 442 -19.60 -12.13 -7.89
CA ILE A 442 -18.33 -11.54 -7.43
C ILE A 442 -18.44 -11.20 -5.94
N TYR A 443 -17.59 -11.81 -5.11
CA TYR A 443 -17.52 -11.56 -3.66
C TYR A 443 -16.27 -10.76 -3.29
N LYS A 444 -16.43 -9.78 -2.40
CA LYS A 444 -15.31 -9.14 -1.69
C LYS A 444 -14.95 -9.99 -0.48
N VAL A 445 -13.67 -10.31 -0.32
CA VAL A 445 -13.15 -11.18 0.74
C VAL A 445 -11.91 -10.54 1.35
N ILE A 446 -11.81 -10.54 2.68
CA ILE A 446 -10.61 -10.12 3.39
C ILE A 446 -9.71 -11.35 3.60
N LEU A 447 -8.44 -11.25 3.21
CA LEU A 447 -7.45 -12.33 3.37
C LEU A 447 -6.05 -11.77 3.61
N PRO A 448 -5.12 -12.54 4.21
CA PRO A 448 -3.73 -12.12 4.33
C PRO A 448 -3.07 -11.92 2.96
N ASN A 449 -2.24 -10.89 2.82
CA ASN A 449 -1.44 -10.63 1.60
C ASN A 449 -0.63 -11.86 1.14
N PHE A 450 -0.25 -12.76 2.04
CA PHE A 450 0.40 -14.03 1.70
C PHE A 450 -0.45 -14.91 0.76
N LEU A 451 -1.76 -15.00 0.98
CA LEU A 451 -2.68 -15.76 0.13
C LEU A 451 -3.00 -15.02 -1.17
N ALA A 452 -3.13 -13.70 -1.13
CA ALA A 452 -3.34 -12.88 -2.33
C ALA A 452 -2.19 -13.02 -3.34
N ASN A 453 -0.97 -13.22 -2.83
CA ASN A 453 0.23 -13.47 -3.64
C ASN A 453 0.43 -14.95 -4.05
N GLY A 454 -0.56 -15.83 -3.85
CA GLY A 454 -0.49 -17.24 -4.24
C GLY A 454 0.22 -18.16 -3.24
N GLY A 455 0.47 -17.70 -2.01
CA GLY A 455 1.04 -18.49 -0.92
C GLY A 455 0.22 -19.74 -0.59
N ASP A 456 0.86 -20.74 0.03
CA ASP A 456 0.30 -22.09 0.29
C ASP A 456 -0.27 -22.81 -0.95
N GLY A 457 0.09 -22.37 -2.17
CA GLY A 457 -0.38 -22.95 -3.43
C GLY A 457 -1.75 -22.42 -3.90
N PHE A 458 -2.24 -21.33 -3.30
CA PHE A 458 -3.47 -20.64 -3.71
C PHE A 458 -3.28 -19.80 -4.98
N GLN A 459 -2.67 -20.39 -6.01
CA GLN A 459 -2.34 -19.74 -7.28
C GLN A 459 -3.61 -19.21 -7.98
N MET A 460 -4.76 -19.87 -7.82
CA MET A 460 -6.04 -19.40 -8.35
C MET A 460 -6.45 -18.02 -7.79
N ILE A 461 -6.13 -17.71 -6.52
CA ILE A 461 -6.41 -16.37 -5.98
C ILE A 461 -5.60 -15.33 -6.76
N LYS A 462 -4.30 -15.57 -6.93
CA LYS A 462 -3.39 -14.66 -7.64
C LYS A 462 -3.75 -14.48 -9.12
N ASP A 463 -4.15 -15.55 -9.79
CA ASP A 463 -4.38 -15.55 -11.24
C ASP A 463 -5.82 -15.13 -11.64
N GLU A 464 -6.80 -15.35 -10.75
CA GLU A 464 -8.22 -15.10 -11.01
C GLU A 464 -8.80 -13.90 -10.22
N LEU A 465 -8.03 -13.26 -9.33
CA LEU A 465 -8.48 -12.04 -8.66
C LEU A 465 -8.81 -10.94 -9.70
N LEU A 466 -9.98 -10.33 -9.54
CA LEU A 466 -10.39 -9.18 -10.35
C LEU A 466 -9.80 -7.86 -9.83
N ARG A 467 -9.39 -7.84 -8.55
CA ARG A 467 -8.92 -6.67 -7.81
C ARG A 467 -8.17 -7.10 -6.54
N HIS A 468 -7.15 -6.36 -6.15
CA HIS A 468 -6.47 -6.50 -4.86
C HIS A 468 -5.99 -5.13 -4.37
N ASP A 469 -6.41 -4.75 -3.17
CA ASP A 469 -6.01 -3.55 -2.46
C ASP A 469 -5.29 -3.98 -1.16
N SER A 470 -4.20 -3.31 -0.79
CA SER A 470 -3.50 -3.62 0.47
C SER A 470 -4.31 -3.11 1.67
N GLY A 471 -4.26 -3.82 2.80
CA GLY A 471 -4.93 -3.43 4.03
C GLY A 471 -4.00 -3.37 5.24
N ASP A 472 -4.60 -3.05 6.40
CA ASP A 472 -3.92 -2.83 7.68
C ASP A 472 -3.04 -3.99 8.15
N GLN A 473 -2.08 -3.67 9.04
CA GLN A 473 -1.21 -4.68 9.63
C GLN A 473 -2.00 -5.70 10.48
N ASP A 474 -1.76 -6.99 10.24
CA ASP A 474 -2.39 -8.12 10.93
C ASP A 474 -2.45 -7.98 12.47
N ILE A 475 -1.34 -7.64 13.11
CA ILE A 475 -1.28 -7.45 14.56
C ILE A 475 -2.06 -6.22 15.01
N ASN A 476 -2.10 -5.14 14.22
CA ASN A 476 -2.83 -3.91 14.54
C ASN A 476 -4.35 -4.12 14.48
N VAL A 477 -4.82 -4.87 13.47
CA VAL A 477 -6.22 -5.30 13.32
C VAL A 477 -6.67 -6.07 14.57
N VAL A 478 -5.90 -7.10 14.96
CA VAL A 478 -6.25 -7.96 16.10
C VAL A 478 -6.09 -7.21 17.44
N SER A 479 -5.03 -6.42 17.64
CA SER A 479 -4.83 -5.66 18.87
C SER A 479 -5.89 -4.58 19.06
N THR A 480 -6.33 -3.92 17.99
CA THR A 480 -7.39 -2.90 18.03
C THR A 480 -8.73 -3.54 18.39
N TYR A 481 -9.07 -4.69 17.82
CA TYR A 481 -10.26 -5.44 18.18
C TYR A 481 -10.25 -5.87 19.65
N ILE A 482 -9.16 -6.46 20.14
CA ILE A 482 -9.02 -6.85 21.57
C ILE A 482 -9.15 -5.63 22.48
N SER A 483 -8.47 -4.53 22.13
CA SER A 483 -8.50 -3.28 22.89
C SER A 483 -9.89 -2.62 22.93
N LYS A 484 -10.72 -2.84 21.89
CA LYS A 484 -12.10 -2.38 21.79
C LYS A 484 -13.05 -3.25 22.60
N MET A 485 -12.93 -4.58 22.49
CA MET A 485 -13.81 -5.53 23.19
C MET A 485 -13.51 -5.66 24.68
N LYS A 486 -12.28 -5.35 25.12
CA LYS A 486 -11.75 -5.49 26.50
C LYS A 486 -11.67 -6.92 27.02
N VAL A 487 -12.75 -7.68 26.92
CA VAL A 487 -12.84 -9.10 27.27
C VAL A 487 -13.32 -9.88 26.05
N ILE A 488 -12.54 -10.85 25.60
CA ILE A 488 -12.87 -11.70 24.44
C ILE A 488 -13.15 -13.15 24.86
N TYR A 489 -14.09 -13.77 24.16
CA TYR A 489 -14.57 -15.14 24.38
C TYR A 489 -14.99 -15.85 23.07
N PRO A 490 -14.13 -15.86 22.02
CA PRO A 490 -14.47 -16.47 20.73
C PRO A 490 -14.73 -17.98 20.90
N ALA A 491 -15.80 -18.47 20.29
CA ALA A 491 -16.20 -19.86 20.30
C ALA A 491 -15.88 -20.57 18.96
N VAL A 492 -15.90 -21.89 18.97
CA VAL A 492 -16.12 -22.71 17.77
C VAL A 492 -17.62 -22.86 17.61
N GLU A 493 -18.18 -22.31 16.53
CA GLU A 493 -19.64 -22.17 16.34
C GLU A 493 -20.15 -22.89 15.09
N GLY A 494 -19.26 -23.59 14.38
CA GLY A 494 -19.62 -24.43 13.24
C GLY A 494 -19.63 -23.67 11.91
N ARG A 495 -18.75 -22.68 11.78
CA ARG A 495 -18.34 -22.07 10.50
C ARG A 495 -17.69 -23.10 9.57
N ILE A 496 -16.99 -24.09 10.11
CA ILE A 496 -16.44 -25.23 9.34
C ILE A 496 -16.94 -26.54 9.96
N LYS A 497 -17.75 -27.30 9.20
CA LYS A 497 -18.32 -28.59 9.61
C LYS A 497 -17.85 -29.70 8.69
N PHE A 498 -17.49 -30.85 9.27
CA PHE A 498 -17.20 -32.08 8.53
C PHE A 498 -18.43 -32.98 8.58
N SER A 499 -18.89 -33.44 7.42
CA SER A 499 -20.01 -34.37 7.35
C SER A 499 -19.55 -35.77 7.76
N THR A 500 -20.20 -36.37 8.75
CA THR A 500 -20.08 -37.81 9.01
C THR A 500 -20.71 -38.56 7.84
N GLY A 501 -19.90 -39.24 7.03
CA GLY A 501 -20.38 -39.99 5.88
C GLY A 501 -21.50 -40.97 6.25
N SER A 502 -22.51 -41.10 5.39
CA SER A 502 -23.71 -41.89 5.64
C SER A 502 -23.37 -43.36 5.90
N HIS A 503 -23.38 -43.78 7.17
CA HIS A 503 -23.48 -45.20 7.49
C HIS A 503 -24.85 -45.69 7.02
N CYS A 504 -24.85 -46.54 5.99
CA CYS A 504 -26.05 -47.25 5.55
C CYS A 504 -26.75 -47.88 6.76
N HIS A 505 -28.04 -47.57 6.93
CA HIS A 505 -28.94 -48.42 7.70
C HIS A 505 -29.13 -49.76 6.95
N GLY A 506 -28.15 -50.65 7.09
CA GLY A 506 -28.30 -52.05 6.76
C GLY A 506 -29.27 -52.70 7.75
N SER A 507 -30.28 -53.39 7.23
CA SER A 507 -31.41 -53.92 7.99
C SER A 507 -30.98 -54.76 9.21
N PHE A 508 -31.22 -54.24 10.42
CA PHE A 508 -31.25 -55.05 11.64
C PHE A 508 -32.55 -55.87 11.67
N SER A 509 -32.59 -56.98 10.92
CA SER A 509 -33.64 -57.99 11.01
C SER A 509 -33.11 -59.37 10.59
N LEU A 510 -33.25 -60.34 11.52
CA LEU A 510 -33.39 -61.77 11.24
C LEU A 510 -32.22 -62.56 10.61
N ILE A 511 -31.03 -62.54 11.24
CA ILE A 511 -30.24 -63.80 11.41
C ILE A 511 -29.67 -63.85 12.84
N PHE A 512 -30.51 -64.19 13.81
CA PHE A 512 -30.08 -64.64 15.15
C PHE A 512 -30.94 -65.80 15.64
N LEU A 513 -31.12 -66.80 14.77
CA LEU A 513 -31.58 -68.14 15.14
C LEU A 513 -30.37 -69.07 15.17
N SER A 514 -29.66 -68.95 16.29
CA SER A 514 -29.29 -70.08 17.14
C SER A 514 -28.94 -71.39 16.43
N PHE A 515 -27.67 -71.48 16.03
CA PHE A 515 -26.95 -72.73 15.82
C PHE A 515 -26.78 -73.46 17.19
N CYS A 516 -27.89 -73.96 17.74
CA CYS A 516 -28.00 -74.61 19.06
C CYS A 516 -29.06 -75.72 19.04
N ALA A 517 -28.95 -76.67 18.12
CA ALA A 517 -29.88 -77.80 18.01
C ALA A 517 -29.28 -79.09 17.40
N VAL A 518 -27.97 -79.34 17.50
CA VAL A 518 -27.39 -80.66 17.20
C VAL A 518 -26.27 -81.01 18.19
N ILE A 519 -26.59 -81.91 19.12
CA ILE A 519 -25.77 -82.90 19.86
C ILE A 519 -26.41 -83.07 21.25
N PHE A 520 -27.37 -84.01 21.33
CA PHE A 520 -27.51 -85.06 22.37
C PHE A 520 -28.91 -85.68 22.35
N VAL A 521 -29.15 -86.61 21.42
CA VAL A 521 -29.93 -87.84 21.70
C VAL A 521 -29.30 -88.99 20.91
N LEU A 522 -28.52 -89.81 21.61
CA LEU A 522 -28.39 -91.23 21.34
C LEU A 522 -28.06 -91.92 22.67
N TYR A 523 -29.11 -92.13 23.47
CA TYR A 523 -29.19 -93.25 24.42
C TYR A 523 -30.68 -93.50 24.71
N GLN A 524 -31.13 -94.69 24.28
CA GLN A 524 -32.53 -95.15 24.15
C GLN A 524 -33.28 -94.55 22.94
#